data_AF-A0A1F2TFK2-F1
#
_entry.id   AF-A0A1F2TFK2-F1
#
_cell.length_a   1.000
_cell.length_b   1.000
_cell.length_c   1.000
_cell.angle_alpha   90.00
_cell.angle_beta   90.00
_cell.angle_gamma   90.00
#
_symmetry.space_group_name_H-M   'P 1'
#
loop_
_entity.id
_entity.type
_entity.pdbx_description
1 polymer ?
#
loop_
_entity_poly.entity_id
_entity_poly.type
_entity_poly.pdbx_seq_one_letter_code
_entity_poly.pdbx_strand_id
1 'polypeptide(L)'
;MLGLQLHAGAASFWREYYRELRRHAGNGRLPYGVRTTLRRAADGAFARSVREEARTVRPRWSRHALRNAEKIQLATEEAKTAAEMASSVGIRVDRPIVALEPGRRADLLARALELLADEGYQIVRIGNPAAGRLPNRSVIDVSASGTAPTALIAYLLLASKFLVCSSADLQQQACLTHTPSLRIDARDPFTAFPIRPDGLFVLAAVVDLDTGRTLDARELLAEPYFRNTRNCGYRATSAGDILSAVREMTEGLRDGWHDSDAQARFRREVTEAGIALGPRVHHIVEWDAAGGFVGDGRLARVQAERAL
;
A
#
# COMPACT_ATOMS: atom_id res chain seq x y z
N MET A 1 14.59 -13.24 -7.99
CA MET A 1 14.11 -12.28 -6.97
C MET A 1 15.10 -11.14 -6.71
N LEU A 2 16.41 -11.40 -6.54
CA LEU A 2 17.42 -10.36 -6.30
C LEU A 2 17.43 -9.24 -7.36
N GLY A 3 17.32 -9.57 -8.65
CA GLY A 3 17.28 -8.58 -9.73
C GLY A 3 16.08 -7.63 -9.65
N LEU A 4 14.90 -8.13 -9.28
CA LEU A 4 13.69 -7.30 -9.10
C LEU A 4 13.84 -6.35 -7.90
N GLN A 5 14.42 -6.82 -6.79
CA GLN A 5 14.69 -5.98 -5.62
C GLN A 5 15.74 -4.90 -5.93
N LEU A 6 16.75 -5.22 -6.76
CA LEU A 6 17.75 -4.26 -7.23
C LEU A 6 17.12 -3.18 -8.13
N HIS A 7 16.27 -3.57 -9.08
CA HIS A 7 15.55 -2.60 -9.93
C HIS A 7 14.56 -1.75 -9.12
N ALA A 8 13.85 -2.32 -8.15
CA ALA A 8 12.95 -1.57 -7.26
C ALA A 8 13.71 -0.59 -6.36
N GLY A 9 14.85 -1.02 -5.80
CA GLY A 9 15.76 -0.17 -5.04
C GLY A 9 16.34 0.97 -5.88
N ALA A 10 16.79 0.66 -7.10
CA ALA A 10 17.28 1.66 -8.05
C ALA A 10 16.18 2.66 -8.46
N ALA A 11 14.97 2.18 -8.75
CA ALA A 11 13.83 3.03 -9.04
C ALA A 11 13.52 3.98 -7.87
N SER A 12 13.53 3.47 -6.64
CA SER A 12 13.32 4.27 -5.43
C SER A 12 14.43 5.32 -5.24
N PHE A 13 15.69 4.95 -5.42
CA PHE A 13 16.83 5.86 -5.36
C PHE A 13 16.68 7.01 -6.36
N TRP A 14 16.46 6.69 -7.64
CA TRP A 14 16.34 7.68 -8.70
C TRP A 14 15.14 8.62 -8.48
N ARG A 15 14.05 8.09 -7.91
CA ARG A 15 12.84 8.86 -7.59
C ARG A 15 13.07 9.81 -6.41
N GLU A 16 13.83 9.41 -5.41
CA GLU A 16 14.19 10.30 -4.30
C GLU A 16 15.21 11.35 -4.73
N TYR A 17 16.20 10.95 -5.53
CA TYR A 17 17.17 11.88 -6.12
C TYR A 17 16.50 12.93 -7.01
N TYR A 18 15.51 12.53 -7.82
CA TYR A 18 14.64 13.45 -8.55
C TYR A 18 13.99 14.51 -7.64
N ARG A 19 13.38 14.09 -6.53
CA ARG A 19 12.71 15.01 -5.59
C ARG A 19 13.69 15.99 -4.97
N GLU A 20 14.86 15.54 -4.57
CA GLU A 20 15.88 16.40 -3.99
C GLU A 20 16.37 17.45 -4.99
N LEU A 21 16.64 17.03 -6.23
CA LEU A 21 17.03 17.94 -7.31
C LEU A 21 15.94 18.97 -7.61
N ARG A 22 14.66 18.55 -7.61
CA ARG A 22 13.52 19.47 -7.78
C ARG A 22 13.42 20.47 -6.64
N ARG A 23 13.59 20.02 -5.38
CA ARG A 23 13.59 20.89 -4.21
C ARG A 23 14.66 21.98 -4.33
N HIS A 24 15.89 21.60 -4.67
CA HIS A 24 16.96 22.58 -4.88
C HIS A 24 16.72 23.47 -6.10
N ALA A 25 16.19 22.93 -7.20
CA ALA A 25 15.83 23.73 -8.38
C ALA A 25 14.76 24.80 -8.09
N GLY A 26 13.92 24.58 -7.08
CA GLY A 26 12.94 25.54 -6.58
C GLY A 26 13.53 26.66 -5.72
N ASN A 27 14.77 26.54 -5.24
CA ASN A 27 15.39 27.54 -4.38
C ASN A 27 15.75 28.81 -5.17
N GLY A 28 14.98 29.88 -4.96
CA GLY A 28 15.18 31.19 -5.60
C GLY A 28 16.54 31.85 -5.33
N ARG A 29 17.28 31.41 -4.31
CA ARG A 29 18.63 31.91 -3.99
C ARG A 29 19.71 31.38 -4.93
N LEU A 30 19.43 30.34 -5.72
CA LEU A 30 20.40 29.77 -6.66
C LEU A 30 20.39 30.51 -8.01
N PRO A 31 21.56 30.69 -8.66
CA PRO A 31 21.64 31.26 -10.00
C PRO A 31 20.74 30.53 -11.01
N TYR A 32 20.17 31.26 -11.96
CA TYR A 32 19.25 30.69 -12.96
C TYR A 32 19.85 29.51 -13.75
N GLY A 33 21.12 29.63 -14.16
CA GLY A 33 21.84 28.56 -14.85
C GLY A 33 21.92 27.27 -14.02
N VAL A 34 22.22 27.40 -12.72
CA VAL A 34 22.27 26.28 -11.78
C VAL A 34 20.90 25.63 -11.63
N ARG A 35 19.84 26.43 -11.43
CA ARG A 35 18.46 25.91 -11.34
C ARG A 35 18.04 25.15 -12.61
N THR A 36 18.44 25.64 -13.78
CA THR A 36 18.15 25.00 -15.07
C THR A 36 18.86 23.66 -15.22
N THR A 37 20.13 23.58 -14.81
CA THR A 37 20.89 22.32 -14.78
C THR A 37 20.27 21.32 -13.81
N LEU A 38 19.88 21.77 -12.61
CA LEU A 38 19.20 20.92 -11.62
C LEU A 38 17.87 20.35 -12.14
N ARG A 39 17.07 21.15 -12.87
CA ARG A 39 15.84 20.67 -13.52
C ARG A 39 16.14 19.57 -14.55
N ARG A 40 17.11 19.80 -15.44
CA ARG A 40 17.51 18.78 -16.44
C ARG A 40 18.02 17.49 -15.79
N ALA A 41 18.83 17.61 -14.73
CA ALA A 41 19.30 16.46 -13.97
C ALA A 41 18.14 15.72 -13.28
N ALA A 42 17.16 16.45 -12.75
CA ALA A 42 15.96 15.88 -12.17
C ALA A 42 15.18 15.08 -13.22
N ASP A 43 14.92 15.67 -14.40
CA ASP A 43 14.20 14.97 -15.48
C ASP A 43 14.92 13.68 -15.90
N GLY A 44 16.26 13.72 -15.99
CA GLY A 44 17.09 12.54 -16.24
C GLY A 44 16.99 11.47 -15.14
N ALA A 45 16.97 11.87 -13.86
CA ALA A 45 16.76 10.96 -12.74
C ALA A 45 15.35 10.34 -12.77
N PHE A 46 14.32 11.13 -13.09
CA PHE A 46 12.95 10.65 -13.23
C PHE A 46 12.84 9.61 -14.35
N ALA A 47 13.38 9.89 -15.53
CA ALA A 47 13.39 8.95 -16.66
C ALA A 47 14.13 7.63 -16.33
N ARG A 48 15.19 7.68 -15.52
CA ARG A 48 15.85 6.46 -15.00
C ARG A 48 14.95 5.72 -14.02
N SER A 49 14.27 6.42 -13.11
CA SER A 49 13.33 5.77 -12.18
C SER A 49 12.21 5.03 -12.91
N VAL A 50 11.65 5.62 -13.96
CA VAL A 50 10.60 5.00 -14.78
C VAL A 50 11.12 3.76 -15.51
N ARG A 51 12.34 3.81 -16.06
CA ARG A 51 12.96 2.65 -16.73
C ARG A 51 13.24 1.50 -15.77
N GLU A 52 13.74 1.79 -14.58
CA GLU A 52 13.99 0.75 -13.57
C GLU A 52 12.67 0.19 -13.03
N GLU A 53 11.64 1.01 -12.86
CA GLU A 53 10.30 0.56 -12.46
C GLU A 53 9.65 -0.32 -13.55
N ALA A 54 9.82 0.00 -14.83
CA ALA A 54 9.35 -0.83 -15.94
C ALA A 54 10.00 -2.23 -15.94
N ARG A 55 11.24 -2.35 -15.45
CA ARG A 55 11.94 -3.65 -15.29
C ARG A 55 11.48 -4.44 -14.06
N THR A 56 10.72 -3.81 -13.17
CA THR A 56 10.11 -4.48 -12.01
C THR A 56 8.70 -5.00 -12.27
N VAL A 57 8.13 -4.76 -13.45
CA VAL A 57 6.75 -5.09 -13.78
C VAL A 57 6.55 -6.61 -13.76
N ARG A 58 6.02 -7.11 -12.64
CA ARG A 58 5.28 -8.38 -12.62
C ARG A 58 4.03 -8.21 -13.50
N PRO A 59 3.52 -9.28 -14.14
CA PRO A 59 2.20 -9.20 -14.76
C PRO A 59 1.21 -8.76 -13.68
N ARG A 60 0.67 -7.53 -13.82
CA ARG A 60 -0.41 -7.05 -12.97
C ARG A 60 -1.64 -7.86 -13.36
N TRP A 61 -2.15 -8.68 -12.44
CA TRP A 61 -3.43 -9.32 -12.65
C TRP A 61 -4.51 -8.24 -12.77
N SER A 62 -5.44 -8.41 -13.72
CA SER A 62 -6.58 -7.50 -13.80
C SER A 62 -7.38 -7.55 -12.50
N ARG A 63 -8.01 -6.43 -12.13
CA ARG A 63 -8.81 -6.37 -10.90
C ARG A 63 -9.96 -7.37 -10.94
N HIS A 64 -10.58 -7.57 -12.10
CA HIS A 64 -11.59 -8.60 -12.29
C HIS A 64 -11.07 -10.02 -12.07
N ALA A 65 -9.86 -10.34 -12.55
CA ALA A 65 -9.25 -11.65 -12.28
C ALA A 65 -8.99 -11.86 -10.78
N LEU A 66 -8.50 -10.83 -10.08
CA LEU A 66 -8.25 -10.89 -8.63
C LEU A 66 -9.53 -10.96 -7.80
N ARG A 67 -10.60 -10.29 -8.23
CA ARG A 67 -11.92 -10.34 -7.59
C ARG A 67 -12.46 -11.77 -7.58
N ASN A 68 -12.35 -12.43 -8.73
CA ASN A 68 -12.89 -13.77 -8.96
C ASN A 68 -11.86 -14.89 -8.76
N ALA A 69 -10.66 -14.57 -8.26
CA ALA A 69 -9.61 -15.55 -8.10
C ALA A 69 -10.05 -16.64 -7.14
N GLU A 70 -9.84 -17.91 -7.52
CA GLU A 70 -9.98 -19.02 -6.59
C GLU A 70 -8.92 -18.90 -5.50
N LYS A 71 -9.27 -19.36 -4.29
CA LYS A 71 -8.33 -19.34 -3.17
C LYS A 71 -7.17 -20.28 -3.50
N ILE A 72 -5.97 -19.74 -3.58
CA ILE A 72 -4.77 -20.56 -3.77
C ILE A 72 -4.58 -21.45 -2.55
N GLN A 73 -4.12 -22.69 -2.79
CA GLN A 73 -3.71 -23.60 -1.75
C GLN A 73 -2.24 -23.95 -1.96
N LEU A 74 -1.51 -24.14 -0.86
CA LEU A 74 -0.18 -24.70 -0.91
C LEU A 74 -0.29 -26.22 -1.07
N ALA A 75 0.67 -26.82 -1.78
CA ALA A 75 0.79 -28.27 -1.79
C ALA A 75 1.04 -28.77 -0.34
N THR A 76 0.55 -29.95 0.00
CA THR A 76 0.61 -30.48 1.37
C THR A 76 2.01 -30.45 1.98
N GLU A 77 3.03 -30.86 1.21
CA GLU A 77 4.42 -30.85 1.66
C GLU A 77 4.99 -29.43 1.84
N GLU A 78 4.61 -28.49 0.97
CA GLU A 78 5.00 -27.08 1.11
C GLU A 78 4.34 -26.44 2.33
N ALA A 79 3.07 -26.76 2.57
CA ALA A 79 2.32 -26.30 3.74
C ALA A 79 2.94 -26.83 5.04
N LYS A 80 3.32 -28.12 5.07
CA LYS A 80 4.00 -28.74 6.22
C LYS A 80 5.36 -28.09 6.47
N THR A 81 6.17 -27.96 5.43
CA THR A 81 7.49 -27.30 5.51
C THR A 81 7.36 -25.86 6.02
N ALA A 82 6.40 -25.10 5.47
CA ALA A 82 6.16 -23.73 5.89
C ALA A 82 5.64 -23.63 7.33
N ALA A 83 4.82 -24.58 7.79
CA ALA A 83 4.35 -24.66 9.17
C ALA A 83 5.49 -24.97 10.15
N GLU A 84 6.40 -25.89 9.79
CA GLU A 84 7.60 -26.20 10.58
C GLU A 84 8.51 -24.98 10.69
N MET A 85 8.74 -24.27 9.57
CA MET A 85 9.48 -23.02 9.55
C MET A 85 8.83 -21.95 10.44
N ALA A 86 7.53 -21.73 10.32
CA ALA A 86 6.79 -20.80 11.17
C ALA A 86 6.95 -21.15 12.66
N SER A 87 6.80 -22.43 13.01
CA SER A 87 6.95 -22.92 14.39
C SER A 87 8.36 -22.67 14.93
N SER A 88 9.41 -22.89 14.11
CA SER A 88 10.81 -22.68 14.49
C SER A 88 11.16 -21.24 14.86
N VAL A 89 10.40 -20.27 14.36
CA VAL A 89 10.56 -18.84 14.68
C VAL A 89 9.54 -18.36 15.72
N GLY A 90 8.86 -19.30 16.38
CA GLY A 90 7.92 -19.04 17.48
C GLY A 90 6.51 -18.66 17.05
N ILE A 91 6.15 -18.84 15.78
CA ILE A 91 4.78 -18.57 15.29
C ILE A 91 3.89 -19.75 15.66
N ARG A 92 2.88 -19.50 16.47
CA ARG A 92 1.90 -20.51 16.85
C ARG A 92 0.61 -20.38 16.04
N VAL A 93 0.22 -21.46 15.38
CA VAL A 93 -0.95 -21.50 14.47
C VAL A 93 -2.28 -21.60 15.20
N ASP A 94 -2.26 -21.94 16.49
CA ASP A 94 -3.43 -21.94 17.38
C ASP A 94 -3.86 -20.53 17.81
N ARG A 95 -3.00 -19.53 17.60
CA ARG A 95 -3.29 -18.11 17.86
C ARG A 95 -3.66 -17.39 16.56
N PRO A 96 -4.59 -16.41 16.60
CA PRO A 96 -4.93 -15.66 15.40
C PRO A 96 -3.75 -14.80 14.96
N ILE A 97 -3.37 -14.93 13.68
CA ILE A 97 -2.20 -14.24 13.10
C ILE A 97 -2.64 -12.97 12.38
N VAL A 98 -1.88 -11.89 12.55
CA VAL A 98 -1.92 -10.71 11.67
C VAL A 98 -0.58 -10.59 10.96
N ALA A 99 -0.60 -10.69 9.63
CA ALA A 99 0.57 -10.40 8.82
C ALA A 99 0.77 -8.88 8.71
N LEU A 100 2.02 -8.44 8.74
CA LEU A 100 2.38 -7.03 8.73
C LEU A 100 3.51 -6.75 7.73
N GLU A 101 3.29 -5.85 6.78
CA GLU A 101 4.34 -5.24 5.97
C GLU A 101 4.34 -3.72 6.18
N PRO A 102 5.22 -3.20 7.06
CA PRO A 102 5.24 -1.79 7.37
C PRO A 102 5.98 -1.00 6.28
N GLY A 103 5.61 0.27 6.13
CA GLY A 103 6.34 1.22 5.30
C GLY A 103 7.60 1.75 6.00
N ARG A 104 8.11 2.89 5.52
CA ARG A 104 9.30 3.54 6.11
C ARG A 104 9.03 4.06 7.54
N ARG A 105 7.79 4.45 7.84
CA ARG A 105 7.36 5.02 9.13
C ARG A 105 6.67 3.98 10.01
N ALA A 106 7.35 2.86 10.21
CA ALA A 106 6.87 1.73 11.02
C ALA A 106 6.57 2.13 12.49
N ASP A 107 7.17 3.23 12.96
CA ASP A 107 6.90 3.83 14.27
C ASP A 107 5.43 4.23 14.47
N LEU A 108 4.73 4.64 13.40
CA LEU A 108 3.34 5.09 13.47
C LEU A 108 2.33 3.96 13.75
N LEU A 109 2.76 2.70 13.63
CA LEU A 109 1.93 1.53 13.92
C LEU A 109 1.87 1.18 15.42
N ALA A 110 2.70 1.78 16.28
CA ALA A 110 2.90 1.34 17.67
C ALA A 110 1.58 1.05 18.42
N ARG A 111 0.65 2.02 18.44
CA ARG A 111 -0.64 1.89 19.13
C ARG A 111 -1.57 0.85 18.50
N ALA A 112 -1.51 0.68 17.19
CA ALA A 112 -2.29 -0.35 16.51
C ALA A 112 -1.75 -1.76 16.82
N LEU A 113 -0.43 -1.91 16.92
CA LEU A 113 0.20 -3.18 17.29
C LEU A 113 -0.10 -3.55 18.76
N GLU A 114 -0.11 -2.56 19.66
CA GLU A 114 -0.53 -2.76 21.05
C GLU A 114 -1.99 -3.25 21.12
N LEU A 115 -2.91 -2.57 20.43
CA LEU A 115 -4.31 -3.00 20.36
C LEU A 115 -4.45 -4.46 19.88
N LEU A 116 -3.75 -4.83 18.79
CA LEU A 116 -3.81 -6.19 18.26
C LEU A 116 -3.23 -7.22 19.23
N ALA A 117 -2.13 -6.88 19.91
CA ALA A 117 -1.55 -7.75 20.93
C ALA A 117 -2.50 -7.95 22.12
N ASP A 118 -3.16 -6.88 22.57
CA ASP A 118 -4.15 -6.90 23.65
C ASP A 118 -5.40 -7.73 23.27
N GLU A 119 -5.80 -7.70 21.99
CA GLU A 119 -6.85 -8.58 21.43
C GLU A 119 -6.39 -10.04 21.22
N GLY A 120 -5.15 -10.36 21.60
CA GLY A 120 -4.61 -11.73 21.58
C GLY A 120 -4.01 -12.17 20.25
N TYR A 121 -3.92 -11.28 19.25
CA TYR A 121 -3.28 -11.58 17.98
C TYR A 121 -1.77 -11.79 18.15
N GLN A 122 -1.25 -12.72 17.34
CA GLN A 122 0.17 -12.83 17.09
C GLN A 122 0.52 -12.04 15.83
N ILE A 123 1.42 -11.07 15.95
CA ILE A 123 1.76 -10.18 14.85
C ILE A 123 3.06 -10.66 14.20
N VAL A 124 3.02 -10.88 12.89
CA VAL A 124 4.15 -11.42 12.12
C VAL A 124 4.55 -10.42 11.04
N ARG A 125 5.77 -9.87 11.14
CA ARG A 125 6.30 -8.98 10.11
C ARG A 125 6.85 -9.80 8.94
N ILE A 126 6.32 -9.52 7.76
CA ILE A 126 6.73 -10.07 6.46
C ILE A 126 7.23 -8.93 5.54
N GLY A 127 7.84 -9.30 4.41
CA GLY A 127 8.25 -8.34 3.38
C GLY A 127 9.68 -7.85 3.53
N ASN A 128 9.91 -6.55 3.33
CA ASN A 128 11.27 -6.01 3.19
C ASN A 128 11.99 -5.88 4.55
N PRO A 129 13.15 -6.52 4.75
CA PRO A 129 13.95 -6.36 5.97
C PRO A 129 14.40 -4.92 6.21
N ALA A 130 14.61 -4.15 5.13
CA ALA A 130 15.02 -2.74 5.20
C ALA A 130 13.86 -1.78 5.52
N ALA A 131 12.62 -2.28 5.67
CA ALA A 131 11.53 -1.45 6.19
C ALA A 131 11.84 -1.01 7.64
N GLY A 132 11.24 0.12 8.06
CA GLY A 132 11.60 0.80 9.30
C GLY A 132 11.57 -0.11 10.54
N ARG A 133 12.39 0.20 11.55
CA ARG A 133 12.39 -0.56 12.81
C ARG A 133 11.02 -0.48 13.46
N LEU A 134 10.48 -1.64 13.85
CA LEU A 134 9.27 -1.69 14.65
C LEU A 134 9.60 -1.37 16.11
N PRO A 135 8.76 -0.55 16.78
CA PRO A 135 8.98 -0.20 18.18
C PRO A 135 8.62 -1.34 19.14
N ASN A 136 7.83 -2.32 18.70
CA ASN A 136 7.25 -3.35 19.57
C ASN A 136 8.03 -4.68 19.49
N ARG A 137 8.47 -5.18 20.66
CA ARG A 137 9.17 -6.46 20.80
C ARG A 137 8.27 -7.69 20.61
N SER A 138 6.95 -7.53 20.63
CA SER A 138 5.99 -8.63 20.46
C SER A 138 5.80 -9.05 19.01
N VAL A 139 6.37 -8.31 18.04
CA VAL A 139 6.28 -8.67 16.62
C VAL A 139 7.34 -9.70 16.26
N ILE A 140 6.92 -10.82 15.70
CA ILE A 140 7.82 -11.84 15.17
C ILE A 140 8.25 -11.41 13.78
N ASP A 141 9.53 -11.04 13.62
CA ASP A 141 10.06 -10.55 12.35
C ASP A 141 10.70 -11.66 11.54
N VAL A 142 9.95 -12.21 10.57
CA VAL A 142 10.47 -13.23 9.66
C VAL A 142 11.26 -12.64 8.49
N SER A 143 11.27 -11.31 8.34
CA SER A 143 12.06 -10.62 7.33
C SER A 143 13.51 -10.38 7.80
N ALA A 144 13.74 -10.31 9.11
CA ALA A 144 15.04 -9.97 9.68
C ALA A 144 16.18 -10.96 9.32
N SER A 145 15.86 -12.22 9.06
CA SER A 145 16.83 -13.26 8.69
C SER A 145 17.19 -13.30 7.19
N GLY A 146 16.63 -12.40 6.38
CA GLY A 146 16.82 -12.33 4.94
C GLY A 146 15.51 -12.42 4.16
N THR A 147 15.56 -12.77 2.88
CA THR A 147 14.34 -12.98 2.09
C THR A 147 13.67 -14.27 2.57
N ALA A 148 12.60 -14.14 3.36
CA ALA A 148 11.76 -15.26 3.76
C ALA A 148 11.32 -16.06 2.52
N PRO A 149 11.36 -17.40 2.55
CA PRO A 149 10.92 -18.22 1.42
C PRO A 149 9.49 -17.92 1.01
N THR A 150 9.21 -17.93 -0.29
CA THR A 150 7.88 -17.63 -0.85
C THR A 150 6.79 -18.50 -0.22
N ALA A 151 7.06 -19.79 0.00
CA ALA A 151 6.13 -20.72 0.63
C ALA A 151 5.77 -20.31 2.06
N LEU A 152 6.72 -19.79 2.84
CA LEU A 152 6.46 -19.28 4.19
C LEU A 152 5.57 -18.03 4.14
N ILE A 153 5.82 -17.10 3.21
CA ILE A 153 4.96 -15.91 3.06
C ILE A 153 3.53 -16.28 2.65
N ALA A 154 3.38 -17.17 1.67
CA ALA A 154 2.07 -17.66 1.25
C ALA A 154 1.34 -18.38 2.40
N TYR A 155 2.04 -19.22 3.15
CA TYR A 155 1.50 -19.90 4.33
C TYR A 155 1.01 -18.91 5.38
N LEU A 156 1.83 -17.89 5.71
CA LEU A 156 1.46 -16.87 6.69
C LEU A 156 0.26 -16.06 6.24
N LEU A 157 0.15 -15.71 4.96
CA LEU A 157 -1.04 -15.04 4.43
C LEU A 157 -2.28 -15.94 4.54
N LEU A 158 -2.19 -17.22 4.14
CA LEU A 158 -3.29 -18.18 4.23
C LEU A 158 -3.75 -18.44 5.68
N ALA A 159 -2.85 -18.36 6.65
CA ALA A 159 -3.14 -18.53 8.07
C ALA A 159 -3.56 -17.23 8.79
N SER A 160 -3.35 -16.07 8.16
CA SER A 160 -3.65 -14.77 8.77
C SER A 160 -5.14 -14.47 8.79
N LYS A 161 -5.61 -13.82 9.85
CA LYS A 161 -6.94 -13.23 9.91
C LYS A 161 -7.08 -12.03 8.99
N PHE A 162 -6.01 -11.24 8.88
CA PHE A 162 -5.87 -10.19 7.88
C PHE A 162 -4.41 -9.75 7.74
N LEU A 163 -4.13 -9.00 6.67
CA LEU A 163 -2.85 -8.37 6.38
C LEU A 163 -2.94 -6.86 6.62
N VAL A 164 -1.96 -6.27 7.29
CA VAL A 164 -1.68 -4.82 7.24
C VAL A 164 -0.46 -4.60 6.35
N CYS A 165 -0.60 -3.82 5.27
CA CYS A 165 0.47 -3.63 4.29
C CYS A 165 0.56 -2.19 3.77
N SER A 166 1.71 -1.82 3.22
CA SER A 166 1.89 -0.53 2.55
C SER A 166 1.97 -0.69 1.01
N SER A 167 2.36 -1.88 0.55
CA SER A 167 2.57 -2.20 -0.85
C SER A 167 1.31 -2.72 -1.55
N ALA A 168 1.15 -2.34 -2.83
CA ALA A 168 0.11 -2.93 -3.70
C ALA A 168 0.35 -4.42 -3.93
N ASP A 169 1.60 -4.85 -4.06
CA ASP A 169 1.96 -6.23 -4.38
C ASP A 169 1.51 -7.23 -3.31
N LEU A 170 1.67 -6.89 -2.02
CA LEU A 170 1.18 -7.76 -0.94
C LEU A 170 -0.33 -7.70 -0.79
N GLN A 171 -0.95 -6.55 -1.05
CA GLN A 171 -2.42 -6.46 -1.10
C GLN A 171 -3.00 -7.38 -2.21
N GLN A 172 -2.34 -7.48 -3.36
CA GLN A 172 -2.74 -8.41 -4.42
C GLN A 172 -2.52 -9.88 -4.03
N GLN A 173 -1.43 -10.20 -3.34
CA GLN A 173 -1.20 -11.55 -2.82
C GLN A 173 -2.25 -11.95 -1.76
N ALA A 174 -2.69 -10.99 -0.94
CA ALA A 174 -3.80 -11.18 -0.02
C ALA A 174 -5.10 -11.52 -0.76
N CYS A 175 -5.35 -10.91 -1.93
CA CYS A 175 -6.51 -11.26 -2.77
C CYS A 175 -6.47 -12.72 -3.22
N LEU A 176 -5.31 -13.24 -3.63
CA LEU A 176 -5.17 -14.65 -4.05
C LEU A 176 -5.36 -15.65 -2.92
N THR A 177 -4.96 -15.27 -1.71
CA THR A 177 -5.06 -16.12 -0.51
C THR A 177 -6.41 -15.97 0.20
N HIS A 178 -7.29 -15.11 -0.32
CA HIS A 178 -8.55 -14.70 0.30
C HIS A 178 -8.34 -14.20 1.73
N THR A 179 -7.24 -13.47 1.92
CA THR A 179 -6.89 -12.85 3.20
C THR A 179 -7.39 -11.40 3.18
N PRO A 180 -8.27 -11.01 4.13
CA PRO A 180 -8.66 -9.61 4.30
C PRO A 180 -7.43 -8.71 4.43
N SER A 181 -7.50 -7.47 3.93
CA SER A 181 -6.31 -6.61 3.90
C SER A 181 -6.61 -5.15 4.20
N LEU A 182 -5.75 -4.54 5.01
CA LEU A 182 -5.70 -3.12 5.30
C LEU A 182 -4.44 -2.55 4.63
N ARG A 183 -4.62 -1.70 3.60
CA ARG A 183 -3.52 -0.99 2.97
C ARG A 183 -3.36 0.42 3.54
N ILE A 184 -2.23 0.69 4.16
CA ILE A 184 -1.87 2.02 4.67
C ILE A 184 -0.99 2.78 3.67
N ASP A 185 -0.86 4.10 3.85
CA ASP A 185 -0.05 4.97 3.01
C ASP A 185 -0.39 4.90 1.50
N ALA A 186 -1.65 4.63 1.18
CA ALA A 186 -2.12 4.58 -0.20
C ALA A 186 -2.00 5.95 -0.87
N ARG A 187 -1.41 6.00 -2.07
CA ARG A 187 -1.09 7.29 -2.72
C ARG A 187 -2.23 7.90 -3.52
N ASP A 188 -3.11 7.06 -4.03
CA ASP A 188 -4.23 7.48 -4.85
C ASP A 188 -5.40 6.52 -4.66
N PRO A 189 -6.63 7.00 -4.85
CA PRO A 189 -7.82 6.21 -4.59
C PRO A 189 -8.12 5.17 -5.68
N PHE A 190 -7.56 5.24 -6.88
CA PHE A 190 -7.89 4.32 -7.97
C PHE A 190 -7.09 3.02 -7.90
N THR A 191 -5.77 3.12 -7.75
CA THR A 191 -4.90 1.95 -7.69
C THR A 191 -4.98 1.24 -6.35
N ALA A 192 -5.27 1.99 -5.28
CA ALA A 192 -5.27 1.48 -3.92
C ALA A 192 -6.64 1.09 -3.39
N PHE A 193 -7.73 1.39 -4.11
CA PHE A 193 -9.04 0.91 -3.73
C PHE A 193 -8.98 -0.62 -3.52
N PRO A 194 -9.59 -1.21 -2.49
CA PRO A 194 -9.46 -2.65 -2.29
C PRO A 194 -10.38 -3.40 -3.25
N ILE A 195 -9.86 -4.47 -3.85
CA ILE A 195 -10.60 -5.25 -4.86
C ILE A 195 -11.74 -6.05 -4.22
N ARG A 196 -11.50 -6.61 -3.03
CA ARG A 196 -12.42 -7.50 -2.32
C ARG A 196 -13.21 -6.74 -1.24
N PRO A 197 -14.42 -7.22 -0.88
CA PRO A 197 -15.31 -6.54 0.08
C PRO A 197 -14.80 -6.55 1.53
N ASP A 198 -13.80 -7.37 1.84
CA ASP A 198 -13.10 -7.46 3.12
C ASP A 198 -11.79 -6.65 3.17
N GLY A 199 -11.61 -5.76 2.18
CA GLY A 199 -10.47 -4.87 2.09
C GLY A 199 -10.76 -3.46 2.61
N LEU A 200 -9.80 -2.92 3.37
CA LEU A 200 -9.72 -1.53 3.79
C LEU A 200 -8.48 -0.85 3.20
N PHE A 201 -8.54 0.46 3.01
CA PHE A 201 -7.34 1.25 2.77
C PHE A 201 -7.40 2.62 3.44
N VAL A 202 -6.23 3.21 3.64
CA VAL A 202 -6.04 4.54 4.19
C VAL A 202 -5.10 5.30 3.27
N LEU A 203 -5.52 6.48 2.82
CA LEU A 203 -4.75 7.37 1.98
C LEU A 203 -3.65 8.06 2.79
N ALA A 204 -2.46 8.17 2.18
CA ALA A 204 -1.44 9.11 2.56
C ALA A 204 -1.93 10.54 2.29
N ALA A 205 -1.50 11.51 3.10
CA ALA A 205 -1.79 12.91 2.81
C ALA A 205 -0.95 13.37 1.62
N VAL A 206 -1.61 13.69 0.52
CA VAL A 206 -0.97 14.19 -0.70
C VAL A 206 -0.74 15.69 -0.54
N VAL A 207 0.49 16.12 -0.78
CA VAL A 207 0.90 17.52 -0.63
C VAL A 207 1.32 18.04 -2.00
N ASP A 208 0.66 19.08 -2.49
CA ASP A 208 1.15 19.82 -3.65
C ASP A 208 2.47 20.52 -3.26
N LEU A 209 3.55 20.19 -3.97
CA LEU A 209 4.90 20.71 -3.69
C LEU A 209 5.09 22.14 -4.16
N ASP A 210 4.25 22.64 -5.09
CA ASP A 210 4.33 24.02 -5.55
C ASP A 210 3.70 24.97 -4.52
N THR A 211 2.60 24.56 -3.89
CA THR A 211 1.85 25.40 -2.92
C THR A 211 2.07 25.01 -1.45
N GLY A 212 2.59 23.81 -1.18
CA GLY A 212 2.72 23.24 0.16
C GLY A 212 1.40 22.76 0.77
N ARG A 213 0.28 22.89 0.05
CA ARG A 213 -1.07 22.56 0.53
C ARG A 213 -1.32 21.07 0.46
N THR A 214 -2.03 20.53 1.44
CA THR A 214 -2.58 19.16 1.38
C THR A 214 -3.82 19.13 0.49
N LEU A 215 -3.84 18.20 -0.45
CA LEU A 215 -4.98 17.96 -1.33
C LEU A 215 -6.05 17.18 -0.57
N ASP A 216 -7.31 17.57 -0.75
CA ASP A 216 -8.45 16.82 -0.25
C ASP A 216 -8.80 15.64 -1.16
N ALA A 217 -9.71 14.78 -0.69
CA ALA A 217 -10.08 13.57 -1.41
C ALA A 217 -10.72 13.84 -2.78
N ARG A 218 -11.51 14.92 -2.95
CA ARG A 218 -12.13 15.26 -4.23
C ARG A 218 -11.09 15.72 -5.24
N GLU A 219 -10.07 16.43 -4.78
CA GLU A 219 -8.94 16.84 -5.62
C GLU A 219 -8.15 15.63 -6.13
N LEU A 220 -8.05 14.56 -5.34
CA LEU A 220 -7.43 13.30 -5.77
C LEU A 220 -8.25 12.54 -6.82
N LEU A 221 -9.53 12.88 -6.98
CA LEU A 221 -10.43 12.34 -8.00
C LEU A 221 -10.48 13.20 -9.27
N ALA A 222 -9.74 14.30 -9.32
CA ALA A 222 -9.78 15.24 -10.44
C ALA A 222 -8.60 15.05 -11.41
N GLU A 223 -8.83 15.32 -12.70
CA GLU A 223 -7.80 15.24 -13.75
C GLU A 223 -6.50 16.03 -13.44
N PRO A 224 -6.55 17.24 -12.85
CA PRO A 224 -5.34 18.01 -12.55
C PRO A 224 -4.35 17.27 -11.64
N TYR A 225 -4.83 16.47 -10.68
CA TYR A 225 -3.96 15.66 -9.83
C TYR A 225 -3.14 14.68 -10.67
N PHE A 226 -3.78 13.92 -11.56
CA PHE A 226 -3.09 12.94 -12.40
C PHE A 226 -2.09 13.57 -13.37
N ARG A 227 -2.41 14.74 -13.91
CA ARG A 227 -1.50 15.50 -14.77
C ARG A 227 -0.29 16.08 -14.01
N ASN A 228 -0.40 16.24 -12.70
CA ASN A 228 0.62 16.88 -11.87
C ASN A 228 1.17 16.02 -10.72
N THR A 229 1.03 14.69 -10.78
CA THR A 229 1.54 13.76 -9.75
C THR A 229 3.04 13.93 -9.47
N ARG A 230 3.82 14.35 -10.46
CA ARG A 230 5.26 14.65 -10.32
C ARG A 230 5.56 15.80 -9.34
N ASN A 231 4.62 16.72 -9.16
CA ASN A 231 4.71 17.82 -8.20
C ASN A 231 3.96 17.49 -6.89
N CYS A 232 3.65 16.22 -6.62
CA CYS A 232 3.04 15.80 -5.37
C CYS A 232 4.07 15.11 -4.45
N GLY A 233 4.05 15.50 -3.18
CA GLY A 233 4.66 14.80 -2.05
C GLY A 233 3.62 13.96 -1.33
N TYR A 234 4.09 13.00 -0.53
CA TYR A 234 3.22 12.12 0.26
C TYR A 234 3.71 12.11 1.69
N ARG A 235 2.83 12.44 2.64
CA ARG A 235 3.07 12.27 4.06
C ARG A 235 2.39 10.99 4.52
N ALA A 236 3.10 10.22 5.34
CA ALA A 236 2.57 8.99 5.90
C ALA A 236 1.25 9.27 6.65
N THR A 237 0.35 8.30 6.59
CA THR A 237 -0.91 8.28 7.33
C THR A 237 -0.63 8.46 8.82
N SER A 238 -1.46 9.23 9.52
CA SER A 238 -1.27 9.49 10.94
C SER A 238 -1.45 8.21 11.78
N ALA A 239 -0.77 8.12 12.92
CA ALA A 239 -0.93 6.99 13.84
C ALA A 239 -2.38 6.81 14.31
N GLY A 240 -3.12 7.92 14.47
CA GLY A 240 -4.55 7.90 14.81
C GLY A 240 -5.41 7.28 13.72
N ASP A 241 -5.16 7.63 12.45
CA ASP A 241 -5.91 7.06 11.32
C ASP A 241 -5.61 5.57 11.14
N ILE A 242 -4.34 5.17 11.32
CA ILE A 242 -3.93 3.76 11.29
C ILE A 242 -4.65 2.98 12.40
N LEU A 243 -4.65 3.50 13.63
CA LEU A 243 -5.33 2.87 14.77
C LEU A 243 -6.83 2.71 14.51
N SER A 244 -7.50 3.75 14.02
CA SER A 244 -8.93 3.70 13.69
C SER A 244 -9.22 2.69 12.59
N ALA A 245 -8.39 2.64 11.55
CA ALA A 245 -8.56 1.68 10.46
C ALA A 245 -8.31 0.22 10.91
N VAL A 246 -7.38 0.00 11.84
CA VAL A 246 -7.16 -1.33 12.45
C VAL A 246 -8.35 -1.75 13.31
N ARG A 247 -8.95 -0.83 14.08
CA ARG A 247 -10.20 -1.12 14.81
C ARG A 247 -11.33 -1.48 13.87
N GLU A 248 -11.51 -0.71 12.80
CA GLU A 248 -12.53 -1.00 11.81
C GLU A 248 -12.31 -2.37 11.13
N MET A 249 -11.05 -2.74 10.87
CA MET A 249 -10.70 -4.08 10.37
C MET A 249 -11.10 -5.17 11.37
N THR A 250 -10.76 -5.04 12.65
CA THR A 250 -11.09 -6.05 13.66
C THR A 250 -12.59 -6.15 13.92
N GLU A 251 -13.31 -5.02 13.92
CA GLU A 251 -14.78 -4.95 13.96
C GLU A 251 -15.40 -5.68 12.75
N GLY A 252 -14.97 -5.36 11.53
CA GLY A 252 -15.50 -5.97 10.31
C GLY A 252 -15.30 -7.49 10.23
N LEU A 253 -14.18 -7.99 10.77
CA LEU A 253 -13.91 -9.43 10.85
C LEU A 253 -14.76 -10.15 11.91
N ARG A 254 -15.14 -9.45 12.99
CA ARG A 254 -15.89 -10.01 14.11
C ARG A 254 -17.40 -9.96 13.88
N ASP A 255 -17.87 -8.79 13.46
CA ASP A 255 -19.29 -8.43 13.42
C ASP A 255 -19.84 -8.39 11.98
N GLY A 256 -18.97 -8.55 10.99
CA GLY A 256 -19.30 -8.47 9.57
C GLY A 256 -19.13 -7.07 9.00
N TRP A 257 -18.96 -7.02 7.68
CA TRP A 257 -18.63 -5.81 6.95
C TRP A 257 -19.85 -4.99 6.58
N HIS A 258 -19.84 -3.70 6.96
CA HIS A 258 -20.90 -2.74 6.64
C HIS A 258 -20.27 -1.41 6.22
N ASP A 259 -20.71 -0.88 5.08
CA ASP A 259 -20.30 0.45 4.63
C ASP A 259 -21.08 1.51 5.43
N SER A 260 -20.38 2.52 5.95
CA SER A 260 -21.03 3.78 6.34
C SER A 260 -21.52 4.55 5.12
N ASP A 261 -22.47 5.48 5.32
CA ASP A 261 -22.95 6.37 4.25
C ASP A 261 -21.80 7.13 3.58
N ALA A 262 -20.82 7.55 4.38
CA ALA A 262 -19.63 8.23 3.90
C ALA A 262 -18.77 7.35 2.98
N GLN A 263 -18.55 6.10 3.36
CA GLN A 263 -17.80 5.13 2.55
C GLN A 263 -18.53 4.79 1.26
N ALA A 264 -19.85 4.56 1.34
CA ALA A 264 -20.69 4.27 0.19
C ALA A 264 -20.69 5.45 -0.81
N ARG A 265 -20.76 6.69 -0.31
CA ARG A 265 -20.66 7.90 -1.13
C ARG A 265 -19.29 8.04 -1.75
N PHE A 266 -18.21 7.88 -0.98
CA PHE A 266 -16.85 7.95 -1.52
C PHE A 266 -16.64 6.92 -2.64
N ARG A 267 -17.08 5.66 -2.47
CA ARG A 267 -17.00 4.63 -3.53
C ARG A 267 -17.70 5.09 -4.82
N ARG A 268 -18.90 5.66 -4.72
CA ARG A 268 -19.61 6.20 -5.91
C ARG A 268 -18.81 7.30 -6.59
N GLU A 269 -18.29 8.27 -5.83
CA GLU A 269 -17.49 9.37 -6.37
C GLU A 269 -16.20 8.85 -7.06
N VAL A 270 -15.52 7.85 -6.50
CA VAL A 270 -14.34 7.23 -7.15
C VAL A 270 -14.74 6.49 -8.43
N THR A 271 -15.84 5.73 -8.42
CA THR A 271 -16.33 5.02 -9.61
C THR A 271 -16.69 6.00 -10.74
N GLU A 272 -17.46 7.05 -10.43
CA GLU A 272 -17.86 8.07 -11.40
C GLU A 272 -16.64 8.80 -11.99
N ALA A 273 -15.69 9.20 -11.13
CA ALA A 273 -14.44 9.80 -11.57
C ALA A 273 -13.60 8.84 -12.44
N GLY A 274 -13.58 7.54 -12.11
CA GLY A 274 -12.86 6.51 -12.86
C GLY A 274 -13.38 6.37 -14.29
N ILE A 275 -14.71 6.34 -14.44
CA ILE A 275 -15.38 6.31 -15.76
C ILE A 275 -15.09 7.60 -16.54
N ALA A 276 -15.21 8.76 -15.89
CA ALA A 276 -15.04 10.06 -16.54
C ALA A 276 -13.58 10.35 -16.97
N LEU A 277 -12.61 9.89 -16.19
CA LEU A 277 -11.18 10.14 -16.43
C LEU A 277 -10.50 9.02 -17.23
N GLY A 278 -11.04 7.80 -17.21
CA GLY A 278 -10.49 6.64 -17.93
C GLY A 278 -10.05 6.94 -19.37
N PRO A 279 -10.88 7.56 -20.22
CA PRO A 279 -10.49 7.86 -21.60
C PRO A 279 -9.28 8.80 -21.77
N ARG A 280 -8.88 9.53 -20.71
CA ARG A 280 -7.86 10.59 -20.77
C ARG A 280 -6.65 10.32 -19.90
N VAL A 281 -6.76 9.44 -18.90
CA VAL A 281 -5.73 9.18 -17.90
C VAL A 281 -5.33 7.71 -17.94
N HIS A 282 -4.22 7.40 -18.62
CA HIS A 282 -3.70 6.03 -18.75
C HIS A 282 -3.53 5.32 -17.40
N HIS A 283 -3.12 6.06 -16.36
CA HIS A 283 -2.97 5.53 -15.01
C HIS A 283 -4.26 4.92 -14.44
N ILE A 284 -5.44 5.43 -14.84
CA ILE A 284 -6.74 4.91 -14.40
C ILE A 284 -7.16 3.70 -15.24
N VAL A 285 -6.89 3.73 -16.54
CA VAL A 285 -7.17 2.61 -17.48
C VAL A 285 -6.41 1.36 -17.09
N GLU A 286 -5.15 1.49 -16.70
CA GLU A 286 -4.29 0.36 -16.33
C GLU A 286 -4.88 -0.51 -15.22
N TRP A 287 -5.73 0.08 -14.38
CA TRP A 287 -6.38 -0.59 -13.27
C TRP A 287 -7.85 -0.89 -13.52
N ASP A 288 -8.31 -0.88 -14.77
CA ASP A 288 -9.68 -1.26 -15.15
C ASP A 288 -10.79 -0.38 -14.52
N ALA A 289 -10.41 0.73 -13.89
CA ALA A 289 -11.35 1.68 -13.29
C ALA A 289 -12.16 2.42 -14.37
N ALA A 290 -11.67 2.46 -15.60
CA ALA A 290 -12.39 3.02 -16.75
C ALA A 290 -13.68 2.25 -17.09
N GLY A 291 -13.75 0.95 -16.77
CA GLY A 291 -14.96 0.13 -16.90
C GLY A 291 -15.95 0.29 -15.72
N GLY A 292 -15.66 1.20 -14.78
CA GLY A 292 -16.47 1.45 -13.58
C GLY A 292 -16.15 0.51 -12.41
N PHE A 293 -15.34 -0.53 -12.62
CA PHE A 293 -14.93 -1.42 -11.53
C PHE A 293 -13.67 -0.90 -10.82
N VAL A 294 -13.87 -0.21 -9.70
CA VAL A 294 -12.79 0.23 -8.82
C VAL A 294 -12.48 -0.79 -7.73
N GLY A 295 -13.38 -1.74 -7.44
CA GLY A 295 -13.24 -2.72 -6.36
C GLY A 295 -14.42 -2.70 -5.39
N ASP A 296 -14.54 -3.74 -4.56
CA ASP A 296 -15.67 -3.93 -3.64
C ASP A 296 -15.35 -3.50 -2.19
N GLY A 297 -14.11 -3.12 -1.89
CA GLY A 297 -13.71 -2.71 -0.54
C GLY A 297 -14.10 -1.27 -0.19
N ARG A 298 -13.39 -0.67 0.78
CA ARG A 298 -13.73 0.65 1.30
C ARG A 298 -12.53 1.44 1.83
N LEU A 299 -12.63 2.76 1.76
CA LEU A 299 -11.77 3.71 2.47
C LEU A 299 -12.07 3.62 3.96
N ALA A 300 -11.07 3.69 4.85
CA ALA A 300 -11.32 3.70 6.29
C ALA A 300 -12.31 4.82 6.68
N ARG A 301 -13.26 4.51 7.56
CA ARG A 301 -14.39 5.36 7.95
C ARG A 301 -13.95 6.77 8.36
N VAL A 302 -12.93 6.85 9.20
CA VAL A 302 -12.35 8.12 9.68
C VAL A 302 -11.84 9.02 8.55
N GLN A 303 -11.42 8.46 7.41
CA GLN A 303 -11.03 9.25 6.24
C GLN A 303 -12.22 9.53 5.32
N ALA A 304 -13.14 8.57 5.16
CA ALA A 304 -14.35 8.79 4.38
C ALA A 304 -15.20 9.93 4.96
N GLU A 305 -15.31 10.03 6.29
CA GLU A 305 -16.04 11.11 6.98
C GLU A 305 -15.38 12.48 6.82
N ARG A 306 -14.05 12.55 6.66
CA ARG A 306 -13.31 13.80 6.39
C ARG A 306 -13.26 14.17 4.91
N ALA A 307 -13.46 13.20 4.03
CA ALA A 307 -13.40 13.37 2.58
C ALA A 307 -14.66 14.06 2.02
N LEU A 308 -15.74 14.13 2.80
CA LEU A 308 -17.07 14.56 2.39
C LEU A 308 -17.49 15.88 3.03
#